data_AF-A0A7W1R9C3-F1
#
_entry.id   AF-A0A7W1R9C3-F1
#
_cell.length_a   1.000
_cell.length_b   1.000
_cell.length_c   1.000
_cell.angle_alpha   90.00
_cell.angle_beta   90.00
_cell.angle_gamma   90.00
#
_symmetry.space_group_name_H-M   'P 1'
#
loop_
_entity.id
_entity.type
_entity.pdbx_description
1 polymer ?
#
loop_
_entity_poly.entity_id
_entity_poly.type
_entity_poly.pdbx_seq_one_letter_code
_entity_poly.pdbx_strand_id
1 'polypeptide(L)'
;AEWTGNTTLSISELEAALGMKSGEIANGLKIDKGLEFIQEVYGKKGYLMARLNTTPVLEDASRRATYQIAIKEGSQYHMGMLTLIGLSESTINRLKSRWKLQPGDVYDDSYLKEFMKKEMVLDASEIGSPPKRISTEIKPDRQNLTVDVIINFK
;
A
#
# COMPACT_ATOMS: atom_id res chain seq x y z
N ALA A 1 6.43 10.32 19.62
CA ALA A 1 7.41 9.58 18.82
C ALA A 1 8.38 10.59 18.23
N GLU A 2 9.61 10.18 17.94
CA GLU A 2 10.60 11.01 17.25
C GLU A 2 10.79 10.44 15.85
N TRP A 3 10.56 11.27 14.83
CA TRP A 3 10.56 10.85 13.43
C TRP A 3 11.80 11.38 12.70
N THR A 4 12.39 10.54 11.86
CA THR A 4 13.50 10.93 10.98
C THR A 4 13.38 10.26 9.61
N GLY A 5 13.96 10.89 8.58
CA GLY A 5 13.99 10.35 7.22
C GLY A 5 12.69 10.46 6.42
N ASN A 6 11.65 11.07 7.01
CA ASN A 6 10.40 11.39 6.32
C ASN A 6 10.57 12.68 5.50
N THR A 7 10.25 12.59 4.20
CA THR A 7 10.23 13.72 3.27
C THR A 7 8.90 13.82 2.53
N THR A 8 8.20 12.69 2.37
CA THR A 8 6.91 12.58 1.69
C THR A 8 5.74 12.83 2.63
N LEU A 9 5.81 12.29 3.86
CA LEU A 9 4.78 12.53 4.89
C LEU A 9 5.28 13.54 5.92
N SER A 10 4.43 14.50 6.24
CA SER A 10 4.65 15.44 7.34
C SER A 10 4.60 14.73 8.68
N ILE A 11 5.24 15.32 9.69
CA ILE A 11 5.17 14.81 11.08
C ILE A 11 3.72 14.72 11.55
N SER A 12 2.87 15.69 11.21
CA SER A 12 1.45 15.66 11.56
C SER A 12 0.70 14.48 10.94
N GLU A 13 0.99 14.12 9.68
CA GLU A 13 0.39 12.94 9.05
C GLU A 13 0.87 11.65 9.71
N LEU A 14 2.16 11.56 10.05
CA LEU A 14 2.74 10.42 10.74
C LEU A 14 2.15 10.24 12.15
N GLU A 15 1.99 11.32 12.91
CA GLU A 15 1.38 11.27 14.23
C GLU A 15 -0.11 10.90 14.16
N ALA A 16 -0.84 11.45 13.20
CA ALA A 16 -2.24 11.09 12.97
C ALA A 16 -2.38 9.60 12.60
N ALA A 17 -1.51 9.09 11.72
CA ALA A 17 -1.49 7.71 11.29
C ALA A 17 -1.05 6.74 12.40
N LEU A 18 -0.10 7.13 13.25
CA LEU A 18 0.32 6.34 14.41
C LEU A 18 -0.82 6.16 15.42
N GLY A 19 -1.74 7.13 15.51
CA GLY A 19 -2.91 7.04 16.40
C GLY A 19 -2.56 7.11 17.89
N MET A 20 -1.40 7.71 18.22
CA MET A 20 -0.94 7.93 19.58
C MET A 20 -0.40 9.35 19.76
N LYS A 21 -0.84 10.03 20.82
CA LYS A 21 -0.35 11.37 21.17
C LYS A 21 0.74 11.29 22.22
N SER A 22 1.63 12.29 22.19
CA SER A 22 2.61 12.48 23.27
C SER A 22 1.90 12.66 24.61
N GLY A 23 2.38 11.96 25.65
CA GLY A 23 1.79 11.97 26.98
C GLY A 23 0.70 10.92 27.21
N GLU A 24 0.27 10.17 26.19
CA GLU A 24 -0.58 8.98 26.40
C GLU A 24 0.21 7.83 27.03
N ILE A 25 -0.51 6.95 27.74
CA ILE A 25 0.06 5.70 28.25
C ILE A 25 0.55 4.87 27.05
N ALA A 26 1.83 4.49 27.08
CA ALA A 26 2.45 3.68 26.05
C ALA A 26 1.67 2.39 25.83
N ASN A 27 1.31 2.11 24.57
CA ASN A 27 0.58 0.91 24.18
C ASN A 27 1.23 0.31 22.93
N GLY A 28 2.04 -0.74 23.12
CA GLY A 28 2.77 -1.39 22.04
C GLY A 28 1.86 -1.83 20.89
N LEU A 29 0.71 -2.43 21.18
CA LEU A 29 -0.24 -2.89 20.15
C LEU A 29 -0.81 -1.75 19.29
N LYS A 30 -1.02 -0.56 19.88
CA LYS A 30 -1.44 0.62 19.10
C LYS A 30 -0.30 1.12 18.22
N ILE A 31 0.92 1.14 18.74
CA ILE A 31 2.11 1.57 17.99
C ILE A 31 2.33 0.66 16.80
N ASP A 32 2.33 -0.66 17.01
CA ASP A 32 2.55 -1.65 15.96
C ASP A 32 1.53 -1.47 14.82
N LYS A 33 0.24 -1.35 15.16
CA LYS A 33 -0.82 -1.08 14.18
C LYS A 33 -0.66 0.26 13.46
N GLY A 34 -0.23 1.30 14.18
CA GLY A 34 0.02 2.60 13.60
C GLY A 34 1.21 2.57 12.64
N LEU A 35 2.27 1.84 12.97
CA LEU A 35 3.42 1.64 12.09
C LEU A 35 3.05 0.86 10.82
N GLU A 36 2.24 -0.20 10.95
CA GLU A 36 1.68 -0.94 9.81
C GLU A 36 0.86 -0.01 8.91
N PHE A 37 -0.04 0.79 9.49
CA PHE A 37 -0.86 1.74 8.75
C PHE A 37 -0.02 2.81 8.04
N ILE A 38 1.04 3.33 8.68
CA ILE A 38 1.96 4.26 8.03
C ILE A 38 2.64 3.60 6.82
N GLN A 39 3.04 2.34 6.94
CA GLN A 39 3.63 1.60 5.82
C GLN A 39 2.63 1.46 4.66
N GLU A 40 1.35 1.18 4.94
CA GLU A 40 0.29 1.20 3.93
C GLU A 40 0.13 2.58 3.28
N VAL A 41 0.17 3.67 4.06
CA VAL A 41 0.08 5.04 3.52
C VAL A 41 1.23 5.34 2.55
N TYR A 42 2.46 4.91 2.87
CA TYR A 42 3.58 5.00 1.93
C TYR A 42 3.37 4.16 0.67
N GLY A 43 2.86 2.93 0.82
CA GLY A 43 2.53 2.04 -0.30
C GLY A 43 1.50 2.62 -1.27
N LYS A 44 0.46 3.28 -0.74
CA LYS A 44 -0.54 4.02 -1.53
C LYS A 44 0.06 5.22 -2.29
N LYS A 45 1.18 5.75 -1.82
CA LYS A 45 1.91 6.84 -2.48
C LYS A 45 3.05 6.33 -3.39
N GLY A 46 3.12 5.03 -3.67
CA GLY A 46 4.12 4.43 -4.56
C GLY A 46 5.44 4.05 -3.91
N TYR A 47 5.59 4.22 -2.60
CA TYR A 47 6.83 3.88 -1.90
C TYR A 47 6.81 2.41 -1.43
N LEU A 48 6.84 1.48 -2.40
CA LEU A 48 6.69 0.04 -2.16
C LEU A 48 7.81 -0.57 -1.31
N MET A 49 8.96 0.10 -1.25
CA MET A 49 10.12 -0.34 -0.49
C MET A 49 10.30 0.43 0.83
N ALA A 50 9.30 1.21 1.24
CA ALA A 50 9.35 1.96 2.49
C ALA A 50 9.57 1.02 3.68
N ARG A 51 10.50 1.41 4.56
CA ARG A 51 10.82 0.68 5.80
C ARG A 51 10.83 1.63 6.98
N LEU A 52 10.18 1.21 8.06
CA LEU A 52 10.20 1.90 9.35
C LEU A 52 11.08 1.09 10.30
N ASN A 53 12.14 1.70 10.81
CA ASN A 53 12.98 1.11 11.84
C ASN A 53 12.64 1.80 13.17
N THR A 54 12.08 1.03 14.09
CA THR A 54 11.60 1.53 15.38
C THR A 54 12.52 1.08 16.49
N THR A 55 12.94 2.02 17.35
CA THR A 55 13.72 1.74 18.56
C THR A 55 13.04 2.38 19.77
N PRO A 56 12.57 1.59 20.74
CA PRO A 56 12.04 2.13 21.99
C PRO A 56 13.20 2.54 22.91
N VAL A 57 13.09 3.74 23.46
CA VAL A 57 13.99 4.30 24.49
C VAL A 57 13.16 4.46 25.76
N LEU A 58 13.53 3.71 26.81
CA LEU A 58 12.85 3.75 28.11
C LEU A 58 13.68 4.57 29.09
N GLU A 59 13.05 5.56 29.69
CA GLU A 59 13.62 6.37 30.75
C GLU A 59 12.92 6.06 32.07
N ASP A 60 13.53 5.20 32.89
CA ASP A 60 12.93 4.75 34.16
C ASP A 60 12.72 5.91 35.15
N ALA A 61 13.68 6.85 35.21
CA ALA A 61 13.62 7.99 36.12
C ALA A 61 12.43 8.92 35.85
N SER A 62 12.09 9.12 34.57
CA SER A 62 10.97 9.97 34.14
C SER A 62 9.69 9.15 33.87
N ARG A 63 9.77 7.80 33.94
CA ARG A 63 8.72 6.85 33.52
C ARG A 63 8.20 7.16 32.12
N ARG A 64 9.11 7.49 31.19
CA ARG A 64 8.79 7.83 29.81
C ARG A 64 9.28 6.75 28.86
N ALA A 65 8.49 6.51 27.82
CA ALA A 65 8.88 5.68 26.69
C ALA A 65 8.85 6.55 25.43
N THR A 66 10.01 6.69 24.79
CA THR A 66 10.17 7.41 23.52
C THR A 66 10.39 6.41 22.42
N TYR A 67 9.57 6.46 21.38
CA TYR A 67 9.76 5.64 20.18
C TYR A 67 10.48 6.46 19.13
N GLN A 68 11.73 6.10 18.85
CA GLN A 68 12.51 6.66 17.75
C GLN A 68 12.23 5.86 16.49
N ILE A 69 11.72 6.52 15.46
CA ILE A 69 11.28 5.88 14.23
C ILE A 69 12.03 6.51 13.06
N ALA A 70 12.93 5.72 12.47
CA ALA A 70 13.68 6.10 11.29
C ALA A 70 13.02 5.52 10.04
N ILE A 71 12.58 6.39 9.14
CA ILE A 71 11.91 6.02 7.89
C ILE A 71 12.93 6.02 6.75
N LYS A 72 12.97 4.92 6.01
CA LYS A 72 13.62 4.82 4.69
C LYS A 72 12.53 4.70 3.65
N GLU A 73 12.16 5.80 3.01
CA GLU A 73 11.05 5.85 2.04
C GLU A 73 11.34 5.01 0.79
N GLY A 74 12.59 5.08 0.28
CA GLY A 74 12.98 4.45 -0.97
C GLY A 74 12.49 5.24 -2.19
N SER A 75 12.58 4.62 -3.36
CA SER A 75 12.11 5.22 -4.61
C SER A 75 10.60 5.13 -4.74
N GLN A 76 9.99 6.16 -5.33
CA GLN A 76 8.59 6.15 -5.74
C GLN A 76 8.44 5.32 -7.02
N TYR A 77 7.50 4.38 -7.01
CA TYR A 77 7.16 3.52 -8.14
C TYR A 77 5.94 4.05 -8.88
N HIS A 78 5.94 3.85 -10.19
CA HIS A 78 4.89 4.24 -11.09
C HIS A 78 4.21 3.03 -11.73
N MET A 79 2.97 3.16 -12.16
CA MET A 79 2.25 2.12 -12.86
C MET A 79 2.97 1.81 -14.18
N GLY A 80 3.23 0.52 -14.40
CA GLY A 80 3.75 -0.02 -15.65
C GLY A 80 2.61 -0.57 -16.52
N MET A 81 2.74 -1.82 -16.92
CA MET A 81 1.78 -2.49 -17.80
C MET A 81 0.72 -3.28 -17.01
N LEU A 82 -0.55 -3.17 -17.43
CA LEU A 82 -1.61 -4.09 -17.03
C LEU A 82 -1.73 -5.24 -18.04
N THR A 83 -1.58 -6.47 -17.55
CA THR A 83 -1.76 -7.70 -18.32
C THR A 83 -2.94 -8.51 -17.81
N LEU A 84 -3.92 -8.76 -18.67
CA LEU A 84 -5.09 -9.60 -18.38
C LEU A 84 -5.02 -10.88 -19.22
N ILE A 85 -5.10 -12.05 -18.57
CA ILE A 85 -4.91 -13.36 -19.22
C ILE A 85 -6.12 -14.25 -18.93
N GLY A 86 -6.58 -15.01 -19.93
CA GLY A 86 -7.62 -16.04 -19.75
C GLY A 86 -9.06 -15.51 -19.79
N LEU A 87 -9.29 -14.38 -20.46
CA LEU A 87 -10.60 -13.79 -20.68
C LEU A 87 -10.87 -13.58 -22.17
N SER A 88 -12.14 -13.44 -22.55
CA SER A 88 -12.51 -12.98 -23.89
C SER A 88 -12.02 -11.56 -24.15
N GLU A 89 -11.74 -11.22 -25.41
CA GLU A 89 -11.29 -9.88 -25.81
C GLU A 89 -12.29 -8.78 -25.36
N SER A 90 -13.59 -9.04 -25.47
CA SER A 90 -14.64 -8.13 -25.00
C SER A 90 -14.55 -7.84 -23.50
N THR A 91 -14.28 -8.86 -22.68
CA THR A 91 -14.14 -8.73 -21.22
C THR A 91 -12.85 -8.02 -20.87
N ILE A 92 -11.75 -8.33 -21.57
CA ILE A 92 -10.47 -7.63 -21.41
C ILE A 92 -10.64 -6.14 -21.69
N ASN A 93 -11.30 -5.77 -22.78
CA ASN A 93 -11.52 -4.37 -23.14
C ASN A 93 -12.40 -3.64 -22.11
N ARG A 94 -13.42 -4.32 -21.55
CA ARG A 94 -14.25 -3.77 -20.46
C ARG A 94 -13.45 -3.54 -19.18
N LEU A 95 -12.62 -4.50 -18.77
CA LEU A 95 -11.80 -4.34 -17.57
C LEU A 95 -10.73 -3.27 -17.75
N LYS A 96 -10.08 -3.22 -18.92
CA LYS A 96 -9.11 -2.17 -19.27
C LYS A 96 -9.73 -0.78 -19.25
N SER A 97 -10.98 -0.61 -19.71
CA SER A 97 -11.65 0.69 -19.69
C SER A 97 -12.06 1.15 -18.29
N ARG A 98 -12.19 0.23 -17.33
CA ARG A 98 -12.46 0.53 -15.91
C ARG A 98 -11.19 0.70 -15.08
N TRP A 99 -10.06 0.18 -15.56
CA TRP A 99 -8.76 0.39 -14.95
C TRP A 99 -8.34 1.86 -15.08
N LYS A 100 -8.00 2.49 -13.95
CA LYS A 100 -7.80 3.94 -13.85
C LYS A 100 -6.34 4.37 -13.80
N LEU A 101 -5.43 3.49 -13.35
CA LEU A 101 -4.01 3.81 -13.30
C LEU A 101 -3.41 3.67 -14.70
N GLN A 102 -2.97 4.78 -15.29
CA GLN A 102 -2.28 4.80 -16.57
C GLN A 102 -0.78 4.57 -16.39
N PRO A 103 -0.08 4.04 -17.40
CA PRO A 103 1.38 3.94 -17.34
C PRO A 103 2.02 5.30 -17.02
N GLY A 104 2.88 5.33 -16.02
CA GLY A 104 3.52 6.56 -15.51
C GLY A 104 2.81 7.24 -14.33
N ASP A 105 1.55 6.88 -14.03
CA ASP A 105 0.90 7.35 -12.80
C ASP A 105 1.63 6.81 -11.57
N VAL A 106 1.58 7.52 -10.43
CA VAL A 106 2.09 6.96 -9.18
C VAL A 106 1.33 5.68 -8.86
N TYR A 107 2.07 4.60 -8.57
CA TYR A 107 1.44 3.33 -8.25
C TYR A 107 0.86 3.35 -6.84
N ASP A 108 -0.40 2.95 -6.69
CA ASP A 108 -1.06 2.77 -5.40
C ASP A 108 -1.14 1.26 -5.10
N ASP A 109 -0.45 0.79 -4.05
CA ASP A 109 -0.38 -0.63 -3.70
C ASP A 109 -1.73 -1.27 -3.34
N SER A 110 -2.71 -0.44 -2.95
CA SER A 110 -4.03 -0.87 -2.53
C SER A 110 -4.98 -0.97 -3.72
N TYR A 111 -4.67 -0.25 -4.80
CA TYR A 111 -5.54 -0.10 -5.98
C TYR A 111 -5.93 -1.43 -6.60
N LEU A 112 -5.00 -2.35 -6.80
CA LEU A 112 -5.30 -3.66 -7.41
C LEU A 112 -6.33 -4.44 -6.59
N LYS A 113 -6.16 -4.47 -5.27
CA LYS A 113 -7.08 -5.18 -4.37
C LYS A 113 -8.47 -4.55 -4.41
N GLU A 114 -8.56 -3.22 -4.41
CA GLU A 114 -9.82 -2.48 -4.49
C GLU A 114 -10.51 -2.68 -5.85
N PHE A 115 -9.75 -2.61 -6.94
CA PHE A 115 -10.22 -2.88 -8.30
C PHE A 115 -10.81 -4.28 -8.39
N MET A 116 -10.08 -5.31 -7.96
CA MET A 116 -10.55 -6.69 -7.99
C MET A 116 -11.82 -6.90 -7.16
N LYS A 117 -11.87 -6.33 -5.94
CA LYS A 117 -13.06 -6.40 -5.09
C LYS A 117 -14.28 -5.79 -5.80
N LYS A 118 -14.11 -4.63 -6.45
CA LYS A 118 -15.19 -3.94 -7.15
C LYS A 118 -15.65 -4.73 -8.38
N GLU A 119 -14.74 -5.17 -9.23
CA GLU A 119 -15.09 -5.85 -10.48
C GLU A 119 -15.66 -7.26 -10.23
N MET A 120 -15.17 -8.00 -9.23
CA MET A 120 -15.75 -9.29 -8.84
C MET A 120 -17.20 -9.16 -8.34
N VAL A 121 -17.53 -8.08 -7.63
CA VAL A 121 -18.91 -7.82 -7.18
C VAL A 121 -19.81 -7.52 -8.38
N LEU A 122 -19.34 -6.73 -9.35
CA LEU A 122 -20.11 -6.39 -10.56
C LEU A 122 -20.32 -7.61 -11.47
N ASP A 123 -19.29 -8.39 -11.71
CA ASP A 123 -19.38 -9.58 -12.57
C ASP A 123 -20.23 -10.70 -11.93
N ALA A 124 -20.24 -10.85 -10.60
CA ALA A 124 -21.15 -11.80 -9.93
C ALA A 124 -22.63 -11.44 -10.16
N SER A 125 -22.96 -10.14 -10.26
CA SER A 125 -24.30 -9.68 -10.57
C SER A 125 -24.67 -9.75 -12.06
N GLU A 126 -23.70 -9.64 -12.97
CA GLU A 126 -23.94 -9.58 -14.42
C GLU A 126 -23.73 -10.92 -15.16
N ILE A 127 -22.80 -11.77 -14.70
CA ILE A 127 -22.31 -12.96 -15.45
C ILE A 127 -22.91 -14.27 -14.91
N GLY A 128 -23.59 -14.25 -13.76
CA GLY A 128 -24.24 -15.42 -13.17
C GLY A 128 -23.27 -16.47 -12.60
N SER A 129 -21.96 -16.39 -12.87
CA SER A 129 -20.93 -17.21 -12.22
C SER A 129 -19.56 -16.51 -12.23
N PRO A 130 -18.89 -16.36 -11.07
CA PRO A 130 -17.52 -15.87 -11.02
C PRO A 130 -16.55 -16.87 -11.67
N PRO A 131 -15.42 -16.41 -12.24
CA PRO A 131 -14.37 -17.28 -12.75
C PRO A 131 -13.86 -18.23 -11.66
N LYS A 132 -13.52 -19.47 -12.04
CA LYS A 132 -13.21 -20.55 -11.10
C LYS A 132 -11.96 -20.26 -10.28
N ARG A 133 -10.94 -19.62 -10.87
CA ARG A 133 -9.72 -19.17 -10.16
C ARG A 133 -9.20 -17.85 -10.72
N ILE A 134 -8.89 -16.92 -9.83
CA ILE A 134 -8.17 -15.68 -10.16
C ILE A 134 -6.87 -15.65 -9.37
N SER A 135 -5.77 -15.32 -10.05
CA SER A 135 -4.49 -15.01 -9.40
C SER A 135 -3.97 -13.66 -9.87
N THR A 136 -3.50 -12.86 -8.93
CA THR A 136 -2.87 -11.57 -9.18
C THR A 136 -1.37 -11.64 -8.88
N GLU A 137 -0.58 -10.96 -9.70
CA GLU A 137 0.86 -10.80 -9.49
C GLU A 137 1.22 -9.33 -9.70
N ILE A 138 2.01 -8.79 -8.78
CA ILE A 138 2.57 -7.44 -8.86
C ILE A 138 4.08 -7.62 -9.07
N LYS A 139 4.61 -7.03 -10.13
CA LYS A 139 6.03 -7.12 -10.51
C LYS A 139 6.68 -5.74 -10.50
N PRO A 140 7.33 -5.36 -9.38
CA PRO A 140 8.13 -4.15 -9.34
C PRO A 140 9.41 -4.31 -10.17
N ASP A 141 9.65 -3.38 -11.08
CA ASP A 141 10.92 -3.19 -11.78
C ASP A 141 11.73 -2.11 -11.04
N ARG A 142 12.80 -2.53 -10.37
CA ARG A 142 13.65 -1.63 -9.58
C ARG A 142 14.55 -0.73 -10.43
N GLN A 143 14.78 -1.08 -11.69
CA GLN A 143 15.60 -0.28 -12.59
C GLN A 143 14.77 0.85 -13.18
N ASN A 144 13.56 0.53 -13.64
CA ASN A 144 12.67 1.50 -14.28
C ASN A 144 11.72 2.20 -13.29
N LEU A 145 11.70 1.76 -12.03
CA LEU A 145 10.79 2.25 -10.99
C LEU A 145 9.31 2.13 -11.40
N THR A 146 8.99 1.04 -12.08
CA THR A 146 7.63 0.73 -12.54
C THR A 146 7.07 -0.51 -11.85
N VAL A 147 5.76 -0.67 -11.92
CA VAL A 147 5.05 -1.83 -11.37
C VAL A 147 4.13 -2.39 -12.44
N ASP A 148 4.46 -3.57 -12.92
CA ASP A 148 3.59 -4.31 -13.82
C ASP A 148 2.59 -5.13 -13.00
N VAL A 149 1.33 -5.12 -13.45
CA VAL A 149 0.23 -5.84 -12.82
C VAL A 149 -0.27 -6.93 -13.76
N ILE A 150 -0.29 -8.17 -13.28
CA ILE A 150 -0.75 -9.32 -14.04
C ILE A 150 -1.95 -9.92 -13.32
N ILE A 151 -3.06 -10.08 -14.04
CA ILE A 151 -4.27 -10.72 -13.54
C ILE A 151 -4.60 -11.90 -14.46
N ASN A 152 -4.58 -13.11 -13.88
CA ASN A 152 -4.81 -14.35 -14.61
C ASN A 152 -6.12 -14.98 -14.14
N PHE A 153 -7.00 -15.21 -15.11
CA PHE A 153 -8.32 -15.83 -14.95
C PHE A 153 -8.22 -17.26 -15.52
N LYS A 154 -8.41 -18.27 -14.66
CA LYS A 154 -8.37 -19.70 -15.01
C LYS A 154 -9.67 -20.41 -14.69
#